data_AF-A0A2N1UQC3-F1
#
_entry.id   AF-A0A2N1UQC3-F1
#
_cell.length_a   1.000
_cell.length_b   1.000
_cell.length_c   1.000
_cell.angle_alpha   90.00
_cell.angle_beta   90.00
_cell.angle_gamma   90.00
#
_symmetry.space_group_name_H-M   'P 1'
#
loop_
_entity.id
_entity.type
_entity.pdbx_description
1 polymer ?
#
loop_
_entity_poly.entity_id
_entity_poly.type
_entity_poly.pdbx_seq_one_letter_code
_entity_poly.pdbx_strand_id
1 'polypeptide(L)' 'MTREIQLDIVTPTGPLLSEHVEFLSIMGPNGSIGILPGHVPV' A
#
# COMPACT_ATOMS: atom_id res chain seq x y z
N MET A 1 3.42 13.05 -14.14
CA MET A 1 3.28 12.89 -12.69
C MET A 1 2.58 11.56 -12.47
N THR A 2 3.29 10.53 -12.05
CA THR A 2 2.73 9.19 -11.83
C THR A 2 1.76 9.28 -10.65
N ARG A 3 0.50 8.92 -10.87
CA ARG A 3 -0.61 9.09 -9.90
C ARG A 3 -0.88 7.82 -9.10
N GLU A 4 0.04 6.86 -9.13
CA GLU A 4 -0.16 5.52 -8.61
C GLU A 4 1.02 5.11 -7.72
N ILE A 5 0.73 4.18 -6.81
CA ILE A 5 1.65 3.53 -5.88
C ILE A 5 1.87 2.11 -6.41
N GLN A 6 3.13 1.66 -6.51
CA GLN A 6 3.41 0.24 -6.67
C GLN A 6 3.13 -0.46 -5.34
N LEU A 7 2.15 -1.37 -5.32
CA LEU A 7 1.75 -2.15 -4.17
C LEU A 7 2.13 -3.62 -4.36
N ASP A 8 2.97 -4.11 -3.45
CA ASP A 8 3.30 -5.53 -3.36
C ASP A 8 2.76 -6.09 -2.05
N ILE A 9 1.81 -7.05 -2.13
CA ILE A 9 1.32 -7.79 -0.97
C ILE A 9 2.04 -9.13 -0.91
N VAL A 10 2.82 -9.33 0.15
CA VAL A 10 3.59 -10.55 0.36
C VAL A 10 3.14 -11.29 1.61
N THR A 11 3.11 -12.61 1.52
CA THR A 11 2.82 -13.53 2.63
C THR A 11 4.00 -14.45 2.88
N PRO A 12 4.09 -15.13 4.05
CA PRO A 12 5.16 -16.11 4.29
C PRO A 12 5.21 -17.25 3.27
N THR A 13 4.08 -17.58 2.64
CA THR A 13 3.98 -18.60 1.59
C THR A 13 4.36 -18.09 0.20
N GLY A 14 4.48 -16.77 0.02
CA GLY A 14 4.83 -16.16 -1.27
C GLY A 14 4.10 -14.83 -1.55
N PRO A 15 4.41 -14.19 -2.69
CA PRO A 15 3.73 -12.99 -3.14
C PRO A 15 2.27 -13.30 -3.49
N LEU A 16 1.36 -12.45 -3.02
CA LEU A 16 -0.07 -12.55 -3.29
C LEU A 16 -0.50 -11.62 -4.42
N LEU A 17 0.07 -10.41 -4.46
CA LEU A 17 -0.36 -9.34 -5.35
C LEU A 17 0.82 -8.41 -5.65
N SER A 18 0.89 -7.90 -6.88
CA SER A 18 1.82 -6.87 -7.33
C SER A 18 1.11 -6.03 -8.39
N GLU A 19 0.67 -4.83 -8.03
CA GLU A 19 -0.09 -3.95 -8.93
C GLU A 19 0.15 -2.46 -8.64
N HIS A 20 -0.30 -1.60 -9.57
CA HIS A 20 -0.31 -0.15 -9.38
C HIS A 20 -1.69 0.30 -8.89
N VAL A 21 -1.74 1.03 -7.77
CA VAL A 21 -2.99 1.50 -7.16
C VAL A 21 -2.99 3.00 -6.92
N GLU A 22 -4.14 3.66 -7.02
CA GLU A 22 -4.26 5.10 -6.76
C GLU A 22 -4.31 5.43 -5.27
N PHE A 23 -4.74 4.49 -4.43
CA PHE A 23 -4.94 4.67 -3.00
C PHE A 23 -4.84 3.33 -2.26
N LEU A 24 -4.30 3.36 -1.04
CA LEU A 24 -4.26 2.22 -0.14
C LEU A 24 -4.84 2.62 1.23
N SER A 25 -5.75 1.82 1.77
CA SER A 25 -6.24 1.94 3.14
C SER A 25 -5.96 0.66 3.90
N ILE A 26 -5.31 0.77 5.06
CA ILE A 26 -4.94 -0.36 5.91
C ILE A 26 -5.40 -0.14 7.35
N MET A 27 -5.73 -1.23 8.03
CA MET A 27 -6.02 -1.22 9.47
C MET A 27 -4.75 -1.52 10.25
N GLY A 28 -4.35 -0.60 11.13
CA GLY A 28 -3.29 -0.79 12.10
C GLY A 28 -3.84 -0.96 13.52
N PRO A 29 -2.97 -1.26 14.51
CA PRO A 29 -3.39 -1.45 15.90
C PRO A 29 -4.09 -0.24 16.54
N ASN A 30 -3.78 0.98 16.06
CA ASN A 30 -4.29 2.24 16.59
C ASN A 30 -5.38 2.87 15.72
N GLY A 31 -5.90 2.15 14.72
CA GLY A 31 -6.88 2.64 13.75
C GLY A 31 -6.42 2.49 12.30
N SER A 32 -7.15 3.10 11.37
CA SER A 32 -6.86 3.01 9.95
C SER A 32 -5.89 4.09 9.48
N ILE A 33 -5.10 3.75 8.45
CA ILE A 33 -4.20 4.67 7.75
C ILE A 33 -4.55 4.63 6.26
N GLY A 34 -4.69 5.82 5.66
CA GLY A 34 -4.83 6.00 4.22
C GLY A 34 -3.52 6.52 3.61
N ILE A 35 -3.09 5.93 2.51
CA ILE A 35 -1.83 6.20 1.82
C ILE A 35 -2.15 6.63 0.38
N LEU A 36 -1.57 7.76 -0.02
CA LEU A 36 -1.65 8.36 -1.36
C LEU A 36 -0.26 8.45 -1.99
N PRO A 37 -0.16 8.62 -3.32
CA PRO A 37 1.13 8.84 -3.99
C PRO A 37 1.92 9.99 -3.35
N GLY A 38 3.17 9.71 -2.97
CA GLY A 38 4.05 10.68 -2.30
C GLY A 38 3.92 10.73 -0.77
N HIS A 39 3.19 9.80 -0.15
CA HIS A 39 3.17 9.66 1.32
C HIS A 39 4.59 9.47 1.88
N VAL A 40 4.83 10.06 3.05
CA VAL A 40 6.13 9.95 3.74
C VAL A 40 6.39 8.51 4.21
N PRO A 41 7.65 8.03 4.22
CA PRO A 41 7.97 6.74 4.81
C PRO A 41 7.59 6.69 6.30
N VAL A 42 7.10 5.52 6.75
CA VAL A 42 6.69 5.23 8.13
C VAL A 42 7.31 3.94 8.63
#